data_AF-A0A3Q9G673-F1
#
_entry.id   AF-A0A3Q9G673-F1
#
_cell.length_a   1.000
_cell.length_b   1.000
_cell.length_c   1.000
_cell.angle_alpha   90.00
_cell.angle_beta   90.00
_cell.angle_gamma   90.00
#
_symmetry.space_group_name_H-M   'P 1'
#
loop_
_entity.id
_entity.type
_entity.pdbx_description
1 polymer ?
#
loop_
_entity_poly.entity_id
_entity_poly.type
_entity_poly.pdbx_seq_one_letter_code
_entity_poly.pdbx_strand_id
1 'polypeptide(L)' 'MKNTQSMTAAAAARIQSATAKANSGVVPKGSFAARAQAAAAPKTTPSQQPNWPSKVPGEKSGGGRDNAPPKK' A
#
# COMPACT_ATOMS: atom_id res chain seq x y z
N MET A 1 15.28 -16.65 19.81
CA MET A 1 14.49 -15.40 19.75
C MET A 1 14.31 -15.01 18.29
N LYS A 2 13.08 -14.86 17.80
CA LYS A 2 12.83 -14.40 16.43
C LYS A 2 13.03 -12.88 16.40
N ASN A 3 14.23 -12.42 16.08
CA ASN A 3 14.54 -11.01 15.84
C ASN A 3 14.03 -10.61 14.44
N THR A 4 12.72 -10.52 14.27
CA THR A 4 12.14 -9.95 13.04
C THR A 4 12.20 -8.44 13.14
N GLN A 5 13.30 -7.86 12.66
CA GLN A 5 13.47 -6.42 12.62
C GLN A 5 12.51 -5.85 11.57
N SER A 6 11.38 -5.32 12.03
CA SER A 6 10.36 -4.72 11.18
C SER A 6 10.96 -3.55 10.39
N MET A 7 10.62 -3.45 9.10
CA MET A 7 11.07 -2.31 8.29
C MET A 7 10.50 -1.02 8.87
N THR A 8 11.38 -0.09 9.28
CA THR A 8 10.96 1.21 9.83
C THR A 8 10.87 2.26 8.72
N ALA A 9 10.04 3.28 8.91
CA ALA A 9 9.92 4.40 7.97
C ALA A 9 11.28 5.10 7.72
N ALA A 10 12.09 5.25 8.76
CA ALA A 10 13.43 5.83 8.65
C ALA A 10 14.39 4.95 7.82
N ALA A 11 14.34 3.63 7.98
CA ALA A 11 15.12 2.70 7.17
C ALA A 11 14.67 2.74 5.70
N ALA A 12 13.36 2.73 5.44
CA ALA A 12 12.83 2.82 4.08
C ALA A 12 13.18 4.14 3.39
N ALA A 13 13.17 5.28 4.10
CA ALA A 13 13.58 6.57 3.56
C ALA A 13 15.05 6.57 3.10
N ARG A 14 15.95 5.97 3.89
CA ARG A 14 17.37 5.81 3.52
C ARG A 14 17.55 4.94 2.28
N ILE A 15 16.80 3.84 2.21
CA ILE A 15 16.82 2.92 1.05
C ILE A 15 16.29 3.64 -0.20
N GLN A 16 15.22 4.44 -0.06
CA GLN A 16 14.64 5.24 -1.14
C GLN A 16 15.63 6.29 -1.64
N SER A 17 16.26 7.05 -0.74
CA SER A 17 17.19 8.12 -1.13
C SER A 17 18.42 7.58 -1.85
N ALA A 18 18.99 6.47 -1.37
CA ALA A 18 20.14 5.83 -2.00
C ALA A 18 19.80 5.34 -3.42
N THR A 19 18.63 4.73 -3.58
CA THR A 19 18.18 4.20 -4.87
C THR A 19 17.86 5.33 -5.85
N ALA A 20 17.15 6.38 -5.40
CA ALA A 20 16.86 7.54 -6.22
C ALA A 20 18.15 8.22 -6.69
N LYS A 21 19.14 8.40 -5.80
CA LYS A 21 20.43 8.99 -6.16
C LYS A 21 21.18 8.19 -7.24
N ALA A 22 21.08 6.86 -7.20
CA ALA A 22 21.69 5.98 -8.20
C ALA A 22 20.94 5.95 -9.55
N ASN A 23 19.67 6.36 -9.57
CA ASN A 23 18.78 6.25 -10.74
C ASN A 23 18.22 7.63 -11.14
N SER A 24 19.03 8.68 -11.03
CA SER A 24 18.67 10.04 -11.46
C SER A 24 17.38 10.59 -10.85
N GLY A 25 17.14 10.30 -9.57
CA GLY A 25 15.98 10.73 -8.81
C GLY A 25 14.80 9.76 -8.83
N VAL A 26 14.88 8.64 -9.56
CA VAL A 26 13.76 7.69 -9.73
C VAL A 26 13.97 6.43 -8.89
N VAL A 27 12.90 5.88 -8.32
CA VAL A 27 12.94 4.52 -7.75
C VAL A 27 12.27 3.57 -8.74
N PRO A 28 13.01 2.62 -9.35
CA PRO A 28 12.42 1.68 -10.30
C PRO A 28 11.32 0.83 -9.65
N LYS A 29 10.20 0.64 -10.36
CA LYS A 29 9.12 -0.25 -9.94
C LYS A 29 9.63 -1.69 -9.90
N GLY A 30 9.44 -2.37 -8.77
CA GLY A 30 9.95 -3.73 -8.54
C GLY A 30 11.35 -3.79 -7.91
N SER A 31 12.01 -2.64 -7.72
CA SER A 31 13.26 -2.59 -6.96
C SER A 31 13.05 -2.92 -5.48
N PHE A 32 14.15 -3.29 -4.80
CA PHE A 32 14.12 -3.50 -3.35
C PHE A 32 13.62 -2.26 -2.60
N ALA A 33 13.97 -1.06 -3.04
CA ALA A 33 13.48 0.18 -2.43
C ALA A 33 11.96 0.32 -2.50
N ALA A 34 11.37 0.02 -3.65
CA ALA A 34 9.90 0.01 -3.79
C ALA A 34 9.25 -0.98 -2.81
N ARG A 35 9.87 -2.15 -2.60
CA ARG A 35 9.39 -3.15 -1.62
C ARG A 35 9.61 -2.71 -0.18
N ALA A 36 10.73 -2.05 0.13
CA ALA A 36 11.02 -1.53 1.46
C ALA A 36 10.04 -0.43 1.85
N GLN A 37 9.71 0.48 0.92
CA GLN A 37 8.67 1.48 1.12
C GLN A 37 7.30 0.83 1.35
N ALA A 38 6.94 -0.19 0.57
CA ALA A 38 5.68 -0.92 0.77
C ALA A 38 5.62 -1.67 2.12
N ALA A 39 6.77 -2.11 2.65
CA ALA A 39 6.86 -2.78 3.94
C ALA A 39 6.83 -1.80 5.13
N ALA A 40 7.34 -0.57 4.94
CA ALA A 40 7.33 0.48 5.96
C ALA A 40 6.08 1.35 5.94
N ALA A 41 5.40 1.44 4.79
CA ALA A 41 4.12 2.10 4.70
C ALA A 41 3.17 1.42 5.69
N PRO A 42 2.41 2.18 6.49
CA PRO A 42 1.32 1.58 7.25
C PRO A 42 0.49 0.82 6.23
N LYS A 43 0.32 -0.49 6.44
CA LYS A 43 -0.74 -1.19 5.75
C LYS A 43 -1.98 -0.47 6.25
N THR A 44 -2.50 0.44 5.43
CA THR A 44 -3.93 0.67 5.46
C THR A 44 -4.46 -0.73 5.22
N THR A 45 -4.77 -1.45 6.30
CA THR A 45 -5.85 -2.41 6.26
C THR A 45 -6.91 -1.62 5.55
N PRO A 46 -7.22 -1.95 4.30
CA PRO A 46 -8.33 -1.30 3.70
C PRO A 46 -9.45 -1.77 4.64
N SER A 47 -10.03 -0.84 5.39
CA SER A 47 -11.49 -0.78 5.44
C SER A 47 -11.89 -0.80 3.97
N GLN A 48 -11.99 -2.03 3.49
CA GLN A 48 -11.80 -2.41 2.11
C GLN A 48 -13.12 -2.24 1.45
N GLN A 49 -13.39 -1.02 1.05
CA GLN A 49 -14.41 -0.79 0.06
C GLN A 49 -13.78 0.04 -1.05
N PRO A 50 -13.53 -0.58 -2.22
CA PRO A 50 -13.60 0.19 -3.45
C PRO A 50 -14.84 1.08 -3.38
N ASN A 51 -14.70 2.37 -3.70
CA ASN A 51 -15.79 3.35 -3.72
C ASN A 51 -16.83 2.99 -4.80
N TRP A 52 -17.54 1.88 -4.64
CA TRP A 52 -18.63 1.50 -5.51
C TRP A 52 -19.87 2.26 -5.05
N PRO A 53 -20.59 2.94 -5.96
CA PRO A 53 -21.81 3.64 -5.61
C PRO A 53 -22.74 2.67 -4.89
N SER A 54 -23.34 3.14 -3.80
CA SER A 54 -24.30 2.35 -3.04
C SER A 54 -25.46 1.91 -3.95
N LYS A 55 -26.06 0.74 -3.66
CA LYS A 55 -27.31 0.32 -4.31
C LYS A 55 -28.44 1.32 -4.05
N VAL A 56 -28.31 2.11 -2.98
CA VAL A 56 -29.27 3.11 -2.51
C VAL A 56 -28.60 4.48 -2.53
N PRO A 57 -29.14 5.47 -3.26
CA PRO A 57 -28.61 6.83 -3.26
C PRO A 57 -28.57 7.42 -1.85
N GLY A 58 -27.40 7.95 -1.44
CA GLY A 58 -27.24 8.70 -0.18
C GLY A 58 -26.74 7.92 1.03
N GLU A 59 -26.54 6.60 0.92
CA GLU A 59 -26.05 5.79 2.06
C GLU A 59 -24.55 5.49 2.00
N LYS A 60 -23.93 5.40 3.19
CA LYS A 60 -22.53 4.96 3.34
C LYS A 60 -22.41 3.50 2.91
N SER A 61 -21.35 3.18 2.17
CA SER A 61 -21.05 1.79 1.81
C SER A 61 -20.84 0.96 3.09
N GLY A 62 -21.57 -0.15 3.21
CA GLY A 62 -21.51 -1.06 4.37
C GLY A 62 -20.53 -2.22 4.13
N GLY A 63 -19.72 -2.55 5.14
CA GLY A 63 -18.70 -3.62 5.09
C GLY A 63 -19.31 -5.00 4.84
N GLY A 64 -18.66 -5.81 3.99
CA GLY A 64 -19.15 -7.12 3.55
C GLY A 64 -19.30 -7.28 2.04
N ARG A 65 -18.65 -6.44 1.24
CA ARG A 65 -18.67 -6.54 -0.23
C ARG A 65 -17.40 -7.21 -0.71
N ASP A 66 -17.53 -8.44 -1.18
CA ASP A 66 -16.46 -9.18 -1.84
C ASP A 66 -15.94 -8.40 -3.06
N ASN A 67 -14.67 -8.61 -3.43
CA ASN A 67 -14.03 -7.91 -4.55
C ASN A 67 -14.50 -8.38 -5.95
N ALA A 68 -15.65 -9.06 -6.03
CA ALA A 68 -16.23 -9.51 -7.29
C ALA A 68 -17.02 -8.36 -7.95
N PRO A 69 -16.86 -8.14 -9.26
CA PRO A 69 -17.68 -7.14 -9.96
C PRO A 69 -19.16 -7.49 -9.86
N PRO A 70 -20.07 -6.50 -9.87
CA PRO A 70 -21.51 -6.76 -9.90
C PRO A 70 -21.83 -7.62 -11.13
N LYS A 71 -22.37 -8.81 -10.91
CA LYS A 71 -22.94 -9.62 -11.99
C LYS A 71 -24.12 -8.82 -12.59
N LYS A 72 -24.11 -8.66 -13.91
CA LYS A 72 -25.23 -8.10 -14.68
C LYS A 72 -26.44 -9.01 -14.59
#